data_AF-A0A965B5J1-F1
#
_entry.id   AF-A0A965B5J1-F1
#
_cell.length_a   1.000
_cell.length_b   1.000
_cell.length_c   1.000
_cell.angle_alpha   90.00
_cell.angle_beta   90.00
_cell.angle_gamma   90.00
#
_symmetry.space_group_name_H-M   'P 1'
#
loop_
_entity.id
_entity.type
_entity.pdbx_description
1 polymer ?
#
loop_
_entity_poly.entity_id
_entity_poly.type
_entity_poly.pdbx_seq_one_letter_code
_entity_poly.pdbx_strand_id
1 'polypeptide(L)'
;MWRDALGPDVPFAVLSGPNHAEEIAAGQPAAAVVSGDLALSEQVQAAVSGQAFRVYVNDDLAGVELCGAAKNVIALAAGMADGLGFGDNAKAALITRGLAEMSRLGAHSGCNDATFRGLAGMGDLIATCTSRHSRNRKAGEMIALGTPADQVEAEIGQTVEGLATVRALLARAEGVGVELPISEQVAAAAFDGRAPAECLRVLMSRAPAAER
;
A
#
# COMPACT_ATOMS: atom_id res chain seq x y z
N MET A 1 1.05 -14.96 -1.28
CA MET A 1 1.36 -14.57 0.12
C MET A 1 2.63 -15.30 0.53
N TRP A 2 3.34 -14.89 1.60
CA TRP A 2 4.67 -15.47 1.88
C TRP A 2 4.61 -16.98 2.18
N ARG A 3 3.53 -17.44 2.78
CA ARG A 3 3.29 -18.88 3.03
C ARG A 3 3.29 -19.71 1.74
N ASP A 4 2.79 -19.15 0.63
CA ASP A 4 2.77 -19.85 -0.66
C ASP A 4 4.18 -19.97 -1.26
N ALA A 5 5.05 -19.00 -0.98
CA ALA A 5 6.41 -18.95 -1.50
C ALA A 5 7.41 -19.75 -0.65
N LEU A 6 7.27 -19.71 0.69
CA LEU A 6 8.17 -20.36 1.63
C LEU A 6 7.77 -21.80 1.96
N GLY A 7 6.52 -22.18 1.70
CA GLY A 7 5.96 -23.46 2.10
C GLY A 7 5.46 -23.47 3.56
N PRO A 8 4.75 -24.54 3.97
CA PRO A 8 4.11 -24.61 5.28
C PRO A 8 5.10 -24.81 6.44
N ASP A 9 6.28 -25.36 6.18
CA ASP A 9 7.22 -25.82 7.21
C ASP A 9 8.28 -24.79 7.60
N VAL A 10 8.33 -23.64 6.91
CA VAL A 10 9.29 -22.57 7.20
C VAL A 10 8.62 -21.53 8.09
N PRO A 11 9.02 -21.38 9.37
CA PRO A 11 8.50 -20.32 10.23
C PRO A 11 8.92 -18.96 9.67
N PHE A 12 7.98 -18.02 9.60
CA PHE A 12 8.26 -16.66 9.19
C PHE A 12 7.35 -15.66 9.92
N ALA A 13 7.81 -14.41 9.94
CA ALA A 13 7.05 -13.27 10.43
C ALA A 13 7.27 -12.07 9.49
N VAL A 14 6.27 -11.21 9.43
CA VAL A 14 6.23 -10.00 8.60
C VAL A 14 6.21 -8.79 9.51
N LEU A 15 7.17 -7.90 9.33
CA LEU A 15 7.24 -6.60 10.00
C LEU A 15 6.71 -5.52 9.03
N SER A 16 5.70 -4.76 9.44
CA SER A 16 5.08 -3.70 8.62
C SER A 16 4.70 -2.48 9.45
N GLY A 17 4.58 -1.31 8.83
CA GLY A 17 4.19 -0.07 9.49
C GLY A 17 4.84 1.16 8.84
N PRO A 18 4.48 2.37 9.30
CA PRO A 18 5.02 3.63 8.81
C PRO A 18 6.51 3.77 9.22
N ASN A 19 7.38 3.19 8.39
CA ASN A 19 8.77 2.89 8.75
C ASN A 19 9.75 3.38 7.67
N HIS A 20 9.76 4.68 7.36
CA HIS A 20 10.75 5.23 6.42
C HIS A 20 12.16 4.98 6.96
N ALA A 21 12.99 4.31 6.17
CA ALA A 21 14.28 3.79 6.62
C ALA A 21 15.23 4.91 7.08
N GLU A 22 15.14 6.08 6.43
CA GLU A 22 15.94 7.27 6.73
C GLU A 22 15.60 7.86 8.10
N GLU A 23 14.33 7.87 8.48
CA GLU A 23 13.86 8.39 9.78
C GLU A 23 14.26 7.44 10.91
N ILE A 24 14.11 6.13 10.68
CA ILE A 24 14.53 5.09 11.62
C ILE A 24 16.06 5.15 11.82
N ALA A 25 16.83 5.26 10.75
CA ALA A 25 18.29 5.36 10.82
C ALA A 25 18.75 6.63 11.55
N ALA A 26 17.95 7.70 11.50
CA ALA A 26 18.18 8.93 12.26
C ALA A 26 17.71 8.86 13.73
N GLY A 27 17.20 7.70 14.17
CA GLY A 27 16.72 7.50 15.54
C GLY A 27 15.41 8.22 15.86
N GLN A 28 14.63 8.58 14.85
CA GLN A 28 13.33 9.24 15.05
C GLN A 28 12.26 8.27 15.56
N PRO A 29 11.24 8.76 16.29
CA PRO A 29 10.16 7.91 16.79
C PRO A 29 9.37 7.24 15.66
N ALA A 30 9.26 5.91 15.69
CA ALA A 30 8.41 5.15 14.78
C ALA A 30 7.80 3.91 15.45
N ALA A 31 6.75 3.37 14.83
CA ALA A 31 6.04 2.22 15.33
C ALA A 31 5.65 1.25 14.21
N ALA A 32 5.75 -0.04 14.49
CA ALA A 32 5.48 -1.11 13.56
C ALA A 32 4.66 -2.23 14.20
N VAL A 33 4.11 -3.10 13.36
CA VAL A 33 3.56 -4.40 13.78
C VAL A 33 4.40 -5.54 13.22
N VAL A 34 4.49 -6.62 13.98
CA VAL A 34 5.00 -7.91 13.51
C VAL A 34 3.90 -8.96 13.60
N SER A 35 3.75 -9.77 12.57
CA SER A 35 2.75 -10.86 12.52
C SER A 35 3.33 -12.11 11.88
N GLY A 36 2.94 -13.30 12.35
CA GLY A 36 3.51 -14.56 11.90
C GLY A 36 3.35 -15.67 12.94
N ASP A 37 4.31 -16.61 12.96
CA ASP A 37 4.43 -17.52 14.10
C ASP A 37 4.59 -16.71 15.39
N LEU A 38 3.83 -17.07 16.45
CA LEU A 38 3.76 -16.25 17.66
C LEU A 38 5.12 -16.16 18.36
N ALA A 39 5.80 -17.30 18.53
CA ALA A 39 7.09 -17.33 19.22
C ALA A 39 8.15 -16.54 18.43
N LEU A 40 8.15 -16.67 17.11
CA LEU A 40 9.03 -15.86 16.24
C LEU A 40 8.67 -14.37 16.28
N SER A 41 7.38 -14.03 16.29
CA SER A 41 6.91 -12.64 16.33
C SER A 41 7.30 -11.95 17.64
N GLU A 42 7.21 -12.65 18.77
CA GLU A 42 7.66 -12.16 20.08
C GLU A 42 9.19 -12.01 20.12
N GLN A 43 9.95 -12.94 19.53
CA GLN A 43 11.40 -12.80 19.39
C GLN A 43 11.79 -11.57 18.55
N VAL A 44 11.13 -11.37 17.41
CA VAL A 44 11.33 -10.19 16.56
C VAL A 44 10.94 -8.91 17.30
N GLN A 45 9.80 -8.91 17.99
CA GLN A 45 9.36 -7.77 18.79
C GLN A 45 10.43 -7.38 19.83
N ALA A 46 10.93 -8.35 20.59
CA ALA A 46 11.94 -8.13 21.63
C ALA A 46 13.29 -7.67 21.05
N ALA A 47 13.70 -8.22 19.90
CA ALA A 47 14.97 -7.89 19.25
C ALA A 47 14.97 -6.50 18.59
N VAL A 48 13.83 -6.08 18.04
CA VAL A 48 13.72 -4.87 17.20
C VAL A 48 13.20 -3.67 18.00
N SER A 49 12.43 -3.88 19.06
CA SER A 49 11.91 -2.78 19.89
C SER A 49 13.03 -2.07 20.65
N GLY A 50 12.99 -0.75 20.67
CA GLY A 50 13.94 0.11 21.38
C GLY A 50 13.29 1.39 21.90
N GLN A 51 14.11 2.37 22.29
CA GLN A 51 13.62 3.63 22.88
C GLN A 51 12.77 4.46 21.90
N ALA A 52 13.18 4.50 20.64
CA ALA A 52 12.52 5.29 19.58
C ALA A 52 11.73 4.43 18.59
N PHE A 53 11.85 3.10 18.64
CA PHE A 53 11.16 2.21 17.70
C PHE A 53 10.33 1.18 18.46
N ARG A 54 9.00 1.22 18.31
CA ARG A 54 8.10 0.33 19.05
C ARG A 54 7.43 -0.68 18.14
N VAL A 55 7.61 -1.97 18.43
CA VAL A 55 6.97 -3.06 17.67
C VAL A 55 5.83 -3.66 18.49
N TYR A 56 4.69 -3.90 17.84
CA TYR A 56 3.52 -4.55 18.41
C TYR A 56 3.28 -5.90 17.72
N VAL A 57 2.91 -6.94 18.47
CA VAL A 57 2.48 -8.21 17.86
C VAL A 57 1.05 -8.05 17.34
N ASN A 58 0.81 -8.53 16.13
CA ASN A 58 -0.50 -8.61 15.47
C ASN A 58 -0.73 -10.06 15.01
N ASP A 59 -1.94 -10.57 15.17
CA ASP A 59 -2.30 -11.97 14.89
C ASP A 59 -2.89 -12.19 13.48
N ASP A 60 -3.02 -11.14 12.69
CA ASP A 60 -3.58 -11.13 11.33
C ASP A 60 -2.49 -11.00 10.26
N LEU A 61 -1.74 -12.09 10.08
CA LEU A 61 -0.65 -12.18 9.12
C LEU A 61 -1.08 -11.79 7.70
N ALA A 62 -2.22 -12.32 7.26
CA ALA A 62 -2.74 -12.06 5.91
C ALA A 62 -3.13 -10.59 5.73
N GLY A 63 -3.74 -9.96 6.74
CA GLY A 63 -4.04 -8.53 6.73
C GLY A 63 -2.78 -7.67 6.69
N VAL A 64 -1.77 -8.00 7.50
CA VAL A 64 -0.49 -7.26 7.50
C VAL A 64 0.21 -7.33 6.15
N GLU A 65 0.28 -8.53 5.53
CA GLU A 65 0.84 -8.70 4.18
C GLU A 65 0.06 -7.90 3.13
N LEU A 66 -1.27 -7.99 3.16
CA LEU A 66 -2.12 -7.32 2.19
C LEU A 66 -2.00 -5.79 2.32
N CYS A 67 -2.00 -5.26 3.54
CA CYS A 67 -1.81 -3.83 3.76
C CYS A 67 -0.45 -3.36 3.23
N GLY A 68 0.63 -4.09 3.55
CA GLY A 68 1.98 -3.77 3.12
C GLY A 68 2.14 -3.77 1.59
N ALA A 69 1.47 -4.67 0.89
CA ALA A 69 1.48 -4.70 -0.58
C ALA A 69 0.59 -3.59 -1.17
N ALA A 70 -0.68 -3.53 -0.77
CA ALA A 70 -1.68 -2.71 -1.44
C ALA A 70 -1.51 -1.20 -1.23
N LYS A 71 -0.90 -0.77 -0.13
CA LYS A 71 -0.60 0.66 0.11
C LYS A 71 0.22 1.28 -1.02
N ASN A 72 1.13 0.52 -1.64
CA ASN A 72 2.03 1.02 -2.67
C ASN A 72 1.28 1.37 -3.96
N VAL A 73 0.19 0.65 -4.25
CA VAL A 73 -0.70 0.96 -5.38
C VAL A 73 -1.49 2.24 -5.13
N ILE A 74 -1.99 2.41 -3.90
CA ILE A 74 -2.68 3.66 -3.53
C ILE A 74 -1.69 4.84 -3.53
N ALA A 75 -0.43 4.62 -3.15
CA ALA A 75 0.61 5.63 -3.22
C ALA A 75 0.92 6.06 -4.66
N LEU A 76 0.90 5.15 -5.65
CA LEU A 76 0.97 5.52 -7.07
C LEU A 76 -0.19 6.44 -7.45
N ALA A 77 -1.41 6.11 -7.03
CA ALA A 77 -2.58 6.96 -7.29
C ALA A 77 -2.42 8.35 -6.65
N ALA A 78 -1.95 8.42 -5.41
CA ALA A 78 -1.68 9.67 -4.70
C ALA A 78 -0.60 10.51 -5.41
N GLY A 79 0.43 9.86 -5.92
CA GLY A 79 1.43 10.47 -6.77
C GLY A 79 0.87 11.03 -8.07
N MET A 80 0.00 10.28 -8.75
CA MET A 80 -0.66 10.77 -9.97
C MET A 80 -1.51 12.00 -9.68
N ALA A 81 -2.21 12.03 -8.55
CA ALA A 81 -2.96 13.21 -8.12
C ALA A 81 -2.03 14.42 -7.88
N ASP A 82 -0.84 14.20 -7.29
CA ASP A 82 0.19 15.24 -7.14
C ASP A 82 0.68 15.77 -8.49
N GLY A 83 1.00 14.88 -9.43
CA GLY A 83 1.49 15.27 -10.76
C GLY A 83 0.45 16.02 -11.60
N LEU A 84 -0.85 15.78 -11.35
CA LEU A 84 -1.96 16.53 -11.95
C LEU A 84 -2.23 17.87 -11.25
N GLY A 85 -1.51 18.20 -10.17
CA GLY A 85 -1.65 19.44 -9.43
C GLY A 85 -2.86 19.50 -8.50
N PHE A 86 -3.41 18.36 -8.07
CA PHE A 86 -4.51 18.35 -7.12
C PHE A 86 -4.03 18.59 -5.68
N GLY A 87 -4.86 19.28 -4.90
CA GLY A 87 -4.57 19.60 -3.51
C GLY A 87 -4.95 18.48 -2.52
N ASP A 88 -4.74 18.77 -1.25
CA ASP A 88 -4.87 17.81 -0.14
C ASP A 88 -6.24 17.15 -0.03
N ASN A 89 -7.33 17.84 -0.39
CA ASN A 89 -8.68 17.27 -0.37
C ASN A 89 -8.81 16.06 -1.30
N ALA A 90 -8.29 16.15 -2.52
CA ALA A 90 -8.34 15.06 -3.48
C ALA A 90 -7.49 13.88 -3.00
N LYS A 91 -6.29 14.17 -2.48
CA LYS A 91 -5.39 13.16 -1.93
C LYS A 91 -5.99 12.46 -0.70
N ALA A 92 -6.57 13.22 0.22
CA ALA A 92 -7.22 12.67 1.42
C ALA A 92 -8.41 11.78 1.05
N ALA A 93 -9.25 12.20 0.10
CA ALA A 93 -10.33 11.37 -0.42
C ALA A 93 -9.78 10.08 -1.06
N LEU A 94 -8.74 10.18 -1.87
CA LEU A 94 -8.11 9.03 -2.52
C LEU A 94 -7.51 8.04 -1.52
N ILE A 95 -6.78 8.52 -0.50
CA ILE A 95 -6.24 7.69 0.58
C ILE A 95 -7.38 6.96 1.31
N THR A 96 -8.44 7.69 1.67
CA THR A 96 -9.58 7.13 2.39
C THR A 96 -10.29 6.05 1.57
N ARG A 97 -10.54 6.31 0.28
CA ARG A 97 -11.16 5.34 -0.63
C ARG A 97 -10.24 4.17 -0.96
N GLY A 98 -8.93 4.41 -1.02
CA GLY A 98 -7.91 3.38 -1.18
C GLY A 98 -7.87 2.42 0.01
N LEU A 99 -7.96 2.94 1.24
CA LEU A 99 -8.10 2.10 2.42
C LEU A 99 -9.36 1.23 2.34
N ALA A 100 -10.49 1.78 1.90
CA ALA A 100 -11.72 1.01 1.73
C ALA A 100 -11.60 -0.10 0.67
N GLU A 101 -10.82 0.10 -0.39
CA GLU A 101 -10.45 -0.97 -1.35
C GLU A 101 -9.63 -2.07 -0.68
N MET A 102 -8.59 -1.69 0.07
CA MET A 102 -7.74 -2.61 0.81
C MET A 102 -8.56 -3.46 1.80
N SER A 103 -9.38 -2.81 2.63
CA SER A 103 -10.25 -3.47 3.61
C SER A 103 -11.26 -4.40 2.94
N ARG A 104 -11.88 -3.99 1.83
CA ARG A 104 -12.87 -4.83 1.12
C ARG A 104 -12.24 -6.10 0.55
N LEU A 105 -11.05 -6.01 -0.02
CA LEU A 105 -10.30 -7.18 -0.48
C LEU A 105 -9.86 -8.07 0.69
N GLY A 106 -9.42 -7.45 1.79
CA GLY A 106 -9.05 -8.14 3.03
C GLY A 106 -10.20 -8.92 3.64
N ALA A 107 -11.39 -8.32 3.72
CA ALA A 107 -12.58 -8.95 4.27
C ALA A 107 -12.96 -10.24 3.51
N HIS A 108 -12.84 -10.24 2.18
CA HIS A 108 -13.06 -11.45 1.36
C HIS A 108 -11.98 -12.52 1.57
N SER A 109 -10.82 -12.13 2.08
CA SER A 109 -9.70 -13.02 2.40
C SER A 109 -9.69 -13.46 3.89
N GLY A 110 -10.70 -13.09 4.68
CA GLY A 110 -10.78 -13.40 6.10
C GLY A 110 -9.84 -12.57 6.99
N CYS A 111 -9.27 -11.47 6.48
CA CYS A 111 -8.43 -10.57 7.26
C CYS A 111 -9.26 -9.81 8.31
N ASN A 112 -8.61 -9.36 9.38
CA ASN A 112 -9.23 -8.58 10.45
C ASN A 112 -9.29 -7.09 10.07
N ASP A 113 -10.49 -6.49 10.07
CA ASP A 113 -10.68 -5.07 9.74
C ASP A 113 -9.87 -4.12 10.65
N ALA A 114 -9.61 -4.51 11.91
CA ALA A 114 -8.79 -3.74 12.83
C ALA A 114 -7.34 -3.55 12.32
N THR A 115 -6.79 -4.50 11.57
CA THR A 115 -5.45 -4.43 10.97
C THR A 115 -5.33 -3.29 9.96
N PHE A 116 -6.37 -3.11 9.14
CA PHE A 116 -6.44 -2.04 8.13
C PHE A 116 -6.55 -0.66 8.79
N ARG A 117 -7.22 -0.56 9.93
CA ARG A 117 -7.30 0.69 10.70
C ARG A 117 -6.04 0.98 11.53
N GLY A 118 -5.14 0.01 11.66
CA GLY A 118 -3.94 0.08 12.48
C GLY A 118 -2.69 0.59 11.76
N LEU A 119 -1.52 0.28 12.35
CA LEU A 119 -0.22 0.71 11.84
C LEU A 119 0.10 0.14 10.46
N ALA A 120 -0.20 -1.15 10.20
CA ALA A 120 0.07 -1.78 8.90
C ALA A 120 -0.77 -1.21 7.77
N GLY A 121 -2.04 -0.89 8.04
CA GLY A 121 -2.96 -0.30 7.07
C GLY A 121 -2.87 1.22 7.02
N MET A 122 -3.74 1.90 7.75
CA MET A 122 -3.90 3.36 7.74
C MET A 122 -2.58 4.10 8.02
N GLY A 123 -1.82 3.68 9.04
CA GLY A 123 -0.58 4.36 9.43
C GLY A 123 0.44 4.37 8.28
N ASP A 124 0.77 3.19 7.79
CA ASP A 124 1.73 2.99 6.69
C ASP A 124 1.23 3.59 5.36
N LEU A 125 -0.07 3.48 5.08
CA LEU A 125 -0.70 4.09 3.92
C LEU A 125 -0.53 5.61 3.91
N ILE A 126 -0.82 6.29 5.02
CA ILE A 126 -0.63 7.75 5.14
C ILE A 126 0.84 8.11 4.95
N ALA A 127 1.75 7.43 5.64
CA ALA A 127 3.19 7.70 5.55
C ALA A 127 3.70 7.51 4.11
N THR A 128 3.20 6.51 3.40
CA THR A 128 3.60 6.22 2.02
C THR A 128 2.97 7.20 1.02
N CYS A 129 1.73 7.63 1.21
CA CYS A 129 1.04 8.54 0.27
C CYS A 129 1.43 10.01 0.43
N THR A 130 1.94 10.41 1.60
CA THR A 130 2.26 11.82 1.90
C THR A 130 3.77 12.12 1.91
N SER A 131 4.62 11.11 2.04
CA SER A 131 6.06 11.32 2.13
C SER A 131 6.72 11.59 0.78
N ARG A 132 7.67 12.54 0.77
CA ARG A 132 8.58 12.74 -0.36
C ARG A 132 9.55 11.55 -0.57
N HIS A 133 9.79 10.75 0.46
CA HIS A 133 10.67 9.58 0.41
C HIS A 133 9.99 8.35 -0.23
N SER A 134 8.67 8.42 -0.43
CA SER A 134 7.92 7.34 -1.08
C SER A 134 8.22 7.29 -2.58
N ARG A 135 8.91 6.24 -2.99
CA ARG A 135 9.22 5.92 -4.40
C ARG A 135 7.96 5.65 -5.20
N ASN A 136 6.98 4.98 -4.61
CA ASN A 136 5.67 4.73 -5.25
C ASN A 136 4.89 6.04 -5.48
N ARG A 137 4.89 6.96 -4.51
CA ARG A 137 4.31 8.30 -4.72
C ARG A 137 5.05 9.06 -5.81
N LYS A 138 6.39 9.06 -5.78
CA LYS A 138 7.19 9.73 -6.81
C LYS A 138 6.97 9.15 -8.22
N ALA A 139 6.88 7.82 -8.32
CA ALA A 139 6.55 7.13 -9.56
C ALA A 139 5.20 7.55 -10.13
N GLY A 140 4.16 7.64 -9.30
CA GLY A 140 2.85 8.12 -9.72
C GLY A 140 2.89 9.54 -10.27
N GLU A 141 3.65 10.42 -9.61
CA GLU A 141 3.86 11.82 -10.04
C GLU A 141 4.52 11.88 -11.42
N MET A 142 5.55 11.05 -11.65
CA MET A 142 6.25 10.97 -12.94
C MET A 142 5.33 10.44 -14.05
N ILE A 143 4.52 9.41 -13.77
CA ILE A 143 3.55 8.89 -14.74
C ILE A 143 2.51 9.95 -15.11
N ALA A 144 2.02 10.72 -14.12
CA ALA A 144 1.13 11.85 -14.39
C ALA A 144 1.75 12.95 -15.26
N LEU A 145 3.07 13.13 -15.18
CA LEU A 145 3.82 14.08 -15.99
C LEU A 145 4.26 13.51 -17.35
N GLY A 146 3.92 12.25 -17.65
CA GLY A 146 4.14 11.61 -18.95
C GLY A 146 5.34 10.66 -19.03
N THR A 147 6.04 10.38 -17.93
CA THR A 147 7.08 9.35 -17.92
C THR A 147 6.44 7.95 -18.11
N PRO A 148 6.86 7.17 -19.12
CA PRO A 148 6.40 5.80 -19.29
C PRO A 148 6.72 4.92 -18.08
N ALA A 149 5.76 4.08 -17.66
CA ALA A 149 5.91 3.27 -16.44
C ALA A 149 7.12 2.31 -16.45
N ASP A 150 7.55 1.86 -17.63
CA ASP A 150 8.74 1.01 -17.82
C ASP A 150 10.07 1.76 -17.70
N GLN A 151 10.05 3.10 -17.67
CA GLN A 151 11.23 3.96 -17.49
C GLN A 151 11.35 4.52 -16.06
N VAL A 152 10.25 4.53 -15.31
CA VAL A 152 10.18 5.15 -13.98
C VAL A 152 11.20 4.57 -13.00
N GLU A 153 11.35 3.24 -12.93
CA GLU A 153 12.29 2.61 -12.00
C GLU A 153 13.76 2.98 -12.33
N ALA A 154 14.09 3.08 -13.62
CA ALA A 154 15.42 3.47 -14.07
C ALA A 154 15.74 4.92 -13.70
N GLU A 155 14.77 5.83 -13.81
CA GLU A 155 14.93 7.22 -13.42
C GLU A 155 14.99 7.42 -11.89
N ILE A 156 14.20 6.66 -11.13
CA ILE A 156 14.22 6.69 -9.66
C ILE A 156 15.49 6.01 -9.10
N GLY A 157 16.05 5.03 -9.83
CA GLY A 157 17.20 4.24 -9.41
C GLY A 157 16.87 3.19 -8.34
N GLN A 158 15.59 2.90 -8.11
CA GLN A 158 15.10 1.94 -7.14
C GLN A 158 13.81 1.28 -7.64
N THR A 159 13.54 0.07 -7.17
CA THR A 159 12.30 -0.65 -7.47
C THR A 159 11.07 0.12 -6.99
N VAL A 160 10.02 0.10 -7.80
CA VAL A 160 8.70 0.67 -7.51
C VAL A 160 7.71 -0.47 -7.38
N GLU A 161 7.58 -0.99 -6.15
CA GLU A 161 6.86 -2.24 -5.91
C GLU A 161 5.38 -2.16 -6.31
N GLY A 162 4.78 -0.96 -6.24
CA GLY A 162 3.39 -0.72 -6.62
C GLY A 162 3.08 -1.08 -8.08
N LEU A 163 4.02 -0.90 -9.00
CA LEU A 163 3.83 -1.21 -10.43
C LEU A 163 3.69 -2.72 -10.65
N ALA A 164 4.52 -3.52 -10.00
CA ALA A 164 4.36 -4.98 -10.04
C ALA A 164 3.12 -5.43 -9.25
N THR A 165 2.85 -4.79 -8.11
CA THR A 165 1.79 -5.18 -7.17
C THR A 165 0.39 -4.99 -7.73
N VAL A 166 0.14 -3.92 -8.51
CA VAL A 166 -1.22 -3.62 -8.99
C VAL A 166 -1.81 -4.74 -9.84
N ARG A 167 -1.02 -5.38 -10.71
CA ARG A 167 -1.49 -6.52 -11.53
C ARG A 167 -1.85 -7.72 -10.66
N ALA A 168 -1.04 -8.03 -9.66
CA ALA A 168 -1.29 -9.14 -8.74
C ALA A 168 -2.54 -8.90 -7.87
N LEU A 169 -2.76 -7.65 -7.42
CA LEU A 169 -3.97 -7.29 -6.67
C LEU A 169 -5.23 -7.41 -7.51
N LEU A 170 -5.20 -6.92 -8.76
CA LEU A 170 -6.35 -7.02 -9.66
C LEU A 170 -6.69 -8.47 -9.98
N ALA A 171 -5.70 -9.32 -10.26
CA ALA A 171 -5.92 -10.75 -10.48
C ALA A 171 -6.51 -11.44 -9.24
N ARG A 172 -6.05 -11.08 -8.04
CA ARG A 172 -6.62 -11.60 -6.78
C ARG A 172 -8.06 -11.14 -6.58
N ALA A 173 -8.33 -9.86 -6.85
CA ALA A 173 -9.65 -9.26 -6.67
C ALA A 173 -10.69 -9.86 -7.63
N GLU A 174 -10.29 -10.10 -8.88
CA GLU A 174 -11.09 -10.83 -9.88
C GLU A 174 -11.45 -12.24 -9.38
N GLY A 175 -10.47 -12.98 -8.84
CA GLY A 175 -10.68 -14.33 -8.31
C GLY A 175 -11.67 -14.41 -7.14
N VAL A 176 -11.94 -13.30 -6.45
CA VAL A 176 -12.90 -13.22 -5.33
C VAL A 176 -14.10 -12.31 -5.62
N GLY A 177 -14.25 -11.79 -6.85
CA GLY A 177 -15.37 -10.93 -7.25
C GLY A 177 -15.40 -9.56 -6.57
N VAL A 178 -14.24 -8.98 -6.23
CA VAL A 178 -14.12 -7.67 -5.59
C VAL A 178 -13.66 -6.61 -6.59
N GLU A 179 -14.38 -5.49 -6.68
CA GLU A 179 -13.94 -4.33 -7.45
C GLU A 179 -12.90 -3.49 -6.69
N LEU A 180 -11.86 -3.05 -7.41
CA LEU A 180 -10.81 -2.16 -6.92
C LEU A 180 -10.65 -0.94 -7.85
N PRO A 181 -11.62 0.00 -7.88
CA PRO A 181 -11.67 1.05 -8.89
C PRO A 181 -10.39 1.91 -9.01
N ILE A 182 -9.77 2.28 -7.88
CA ILE A 182 -8.52 3.04 -7.84
C ILE A 182 -7.40 2.18 -8.41
N SER A 183 -7.27 0.94 -7.97
CA SER A 183 -6.25 0.01 -8.47
C SER A 183 -6.40 -0.26 -9.98
N GLU A 184 -7.63 -0.39 -10.47
CA GLU A 184 -7.94 -0.53 -11.91
C GLU A 184 -7.48 0.70 -12.69
N GLN A 185 -7.73 1.90 -12.16
CA GLN A 185 -7.30 3.15 -12.80
C GLN A 185 -5.79 3.34 -12.75
N VAL A 186 -5.11 2.90 -11.69
CA VAL A 186 -3.64 2.89 -11.62
C VAL A 186 -3.08 1.97 -12.70
N ALA A 187 -3.62 0.76 -12.86
CA ALA A 187 -3.19 -0.16 -13.91
C ALA A 187 -3.44 0.41 -15.32
N ALA A 188 -4.62 1.00 -15.55
CA ALA A 188 -4.94 1.61 -16.84
C ALA A 188 -3.98 2.75 -17.20
N ALA A 189 -3.62 3.59 -16.22
CA ALA A 189 -2.64 4.65 -16.42
C ALA A 189 -1.22 4.11 -16.65
N ALA A 190 -0.80 3.12 -15.87
CA ALA A 190 0.55 2.59 -15.93
C ALA A 190 0.81 1.72 -17.18
N PHE A 191 -0.21 1.01 -17.67
CA PHE A 191 0.00 -0.05 -18.66
C PHE A 191 -0.87 0.02 -19.91
N ASP A 192 -2.04 0.64 -19.83
CA ASP A 192 -2.99 0.69 -20.95
C ASP A 192 -2.94 2.03 -21.71
N GLY A 193 -2.02 2.91 -21.33
CA GLY A 193 -1.82 4.22 -21.95
C GLY A 193 -2.96 5.21 -21.66
N ARG A 194 -3.83 4.94 -20.68
CA ARG A 194 -4.90 5.86 -20.31
C ARG A 194 -4.31 7.09 -19.63
N ALA A 195 -4.72 8.28 -20.05
CA ALA A 195 -4.25 9.51 -19.41
C ALA A 195 -4.70 9.56 -17.93
N PRO A 196 -3.82 9.91 -16.96
CA PRO A 196 -4.20 9.97 -15.55
C PRO A 196 -5.38 10.91 -15.24
N ALA A 197 -5.52 12.00 -15.99
CA ALA A 197 -6.69 12.88 -15.91
C ALA A 197 -8.00 12.17 -16.31
N GLU A 198 -7.94 11.27 -17.28
CA GLU A 198 -9.10 10.45 -17.67
C GLU A 198 -9.42 9.40 -16.62
N CYS A 199 -8.40 8.74 -16.04
CA CYS A 199 -8.57 7.83 -14.91
C CYS A 199 -9.34 8.48 -13.75
N LEU A 200 -8.98 9.72 -13.39
CA LEU A 200 -9.73 10.47 -12.38
C LEU A 200 -11.19 10.70 -12.77
N ARG A 201 -11.44 11.11 -14.03
CA ARG A 201 -12.80 11.34 -14.53
C ARG A 201 -13.65 10.08 -14.40
N VAL A 202 -13.08 8.91 -14.68
CA VAL A 202 -13.75 7.61 -14.48
C VAL A 202 -14.13 7.43 -13.02
N LEU A 203 -13.20 7.64 -12.07
CA LEU A 203 -13.48 7.53 -10.63
C LEU A 203 -14.60 8.48 -10.17
N MET A 204 -14.59 9.73 -10.64
CA MET A 204 -15.59 10.74 -10.26
C MET A 204 -16.96 10.51 -10.91
N SER A 205 -17.01 9.80 -12.05
CA SER A 205 -18.27 9.48 -12.74
C SER A 205 -19.03 8.30 -12.13
N ARG A 206 -18.42 7.57 -11.19
CA ARG A 206 -19.08 6.46 -10.51
C ARG A 206 -20.23 6.99 -9.66
N ALA A 207 -21.34 6.25 -9.65
CA ALA A 207 -22.49 6.59 -8.82
C ALA A 207 -22.07 6.65 -7.33
N PRO A 208 -22.46 7.69 -6.59
CA PRO A 208 -22.24 7.74 -5.15
C PRO A 208 -22.88 6.52 -4.48
N ALA A 209 -22.12 5.85 -3.62
CA ALA A 209 -22.60 4.76 -2.78
C ALA A 209 -22.68 5.24 -1.32
N ALA A 210 -23.40 4.50 -0.48
CA ALA A 210 -23.38 4.75 0.96
C ALA A 210 -21.94 4.66 1.49
N GLU A 211 -21.57 5.62 2.34
CA GLU A 211 -20.31 5.57 3.09
C GLU A 211 -20.41 4.46 4.14
N ARG A 212 -19.60 3.41 3.98
CA ARG A 212 -19.53 2.24 4.87
C ARG A 212 -18.09 1.77 4.97
#